data_AF-A0A0G1REM8-F1
#
_entry.id   AF-A0A0G1REM8-F1
#
_cell.length_a   1.000
_cell.length_b   1.000
_cell.length_c   1.000
_cell.angle_alpha   90.00
_cell.angle_beta   90.00
_cell.angle_gamma   90.00
#
_symmetry.space_group_name_H-M   'P 1'
#
loop_
_entity.id
_entity.type
_entity.pdbx_description
1 polymer ?
#
loop_
_entity_poly.entity_id
_entity_poly.type
_entity_poly.pdbx_seq_one_letter_code
_entity_poly.pdbx_strand_id
1 'polypeptide(L)'
;MTNEELWKAVLGEMELSLTRSNFTTWFKNTTIVARDHGSIIVSVPNGFIKEWLENKFNKKILQSIRTLNPEIREVRYSIGKPKIELVRQDISRVILEKELDEKAETPIDTDIDRVTNLNRRYSFESFVVGSNNEMANSACLAVVKNLGRVYNPLFLYGGVGLGKTHLLQAVGNKVSENKDRKVLYIPAERFTAQIVDLTF
;
A
#
# COMPACT_ATOMS: atom_id res chain seq x y z
N MET A 1 1.76 13.18 31.40
CA MET A 1 1.29 13.03 30.01
C MET A 1 2.13 11.94 29.36
N THR A 2 1.48 10.87 28.91
CA THR A 2 2.14 9.75 28.22
C THR A 2 2.51 10.15 26.78
N ASN A 3 3.39 9.38 26.14
CA ASN A 3 3.75 9.59 24.73
C ASN A 3 2.52 9.49 23.81
N GLU A 4 1.57 8.60 24.13
CA GLU A 4 0.35 8.41 23.36
C GLU A 4 -0.62 9.59 23.52
N GLU A 5 -0.81 10.09 24.72
CA GLU A 5 -1.65 11.28 24.98
C GLU A 5 -1.07 12.53 24.30
N LEU A 6 0.24 12.72 24.41
CA LEU A 6 0.94 13.85 23.78
C LEU A 6 0.77 13.79 22.26
N TRP A 7 1.00 12.62 21.65
CA TRP A 7 0.88 12.49 20.21
C TRP A 7 -0.56 12.62 19.72
N LYS A 8 -1.55 12.10 20.47
CA LYS A 8 -2.97 12.29 20.15
C LYS A 8 -3.37 13.77 20.13
N ALA A 9 -2.87 14.57 21.07
CA ALA A 9 -3.14 16.01 21.08
C ALA A 9 -2.55 16.71 19.84
N VAL A 10 -1.31 16.38 19.49
CA VAL A 10 -0.66 16.90 18.26
C VAL A 10 -1.42 16.48 17.01
N LEU A 11 -1.83 15.21 16.92
CA LEU A 11 -2.61 14.68 15.80
C LEU A 11 -3.96 15.40 15.67
N GLY A 12 -4.65 15.68 16.77
CA GLY A 12 -5.90 16.44 16.75
C GLY A 12 -5.73 17.86 16.22
N GLU A 13 -4.66 18.55 16.61
CA GLU A 13 -4.35 19.89 16.08
C GLU A 13 -4.01 19.83 14.58
N MET A 14 -3.24 18.81 14.15
CA MET A 14 -2.91 18.64 12.73
C MET A 14 -4.14 18.29 11.89
N GLU A 15 -5.07 17.48 12.40
CA GLU A 15 -6.32 17.11 11.71
C GLU A 15 -7.21 18.32 11.45
N LEU A 16 -7.28 19.26 12.40
CA LEU A 16 -8.04 20.51 12.24
C LEU A 16 -7.41 21.47 11.21
N SER A 17 -6.09 21.39 11.02
CA SER A 17 -5.36 22.30 10.13
C SER A 17 -5.13 21.76 8.71
N LEU A 18 -5.48 20.50 8.44
CA LEU A 18 -5.21 19.80 7.19
C LEU A 18 -6.47 19.21 6.57
N THR A 19 -6.42 18.96 5.26
CA THR A 19 -7.46 18.15 4.61
C THR A 19 -7.36 16.70 5.08
N ARG A 20 -8.51 16.01 5.13
CA ARG A 20 -8.60 14.60 5.55
C ARG A 20 -7.65 13.68 4.78
N SER A 21 -7.48 13.91 3.48
CA SER A 21 -6.56 13.13 2.62
C SER A 21 -5.09 13.33 3.02
N ASN A 22 -4.69 14.58 3.26
CA ASN A 22 -3.33 14.89 3.70
C ASN A 22 -3.06 14.32 5.10
N PHE A 23 -3.99 14.48 6.04
CA PHE A 23 -3.84 13.92 7.37
C PHE A 23 -3.71 12.40 7.34
N THR A 24 -4.59 11.72 6.59
CA THR A 24 -4.57 10.26 6.45
C THR A 24 -3.25 9.76 5.86
N THR A 25 -2.73 10.45 4.85
CA THR A 25 -1.51 10.04 4.14
C THR A 25 -0.26 10.21 5.00
N TRP A 26 -0.14 11.32 5.73
CA TRP A 26 1.12 11.71 6.37
C TRP A 26 1.16 11.43 7.88
N PHE A 27 0.02 11.39 8.56
CA PHE A 27 -0.02 11.39 10.04
C PHE A 27 -0.66 10.13 10.65
N LYS A 28 -1.59 9.46 9.96
CA LYS A 28 -2.41 8.38 10.55
C LYS A 28 -1.61 7.24 11.19
N ASN A 29 -0.50 6.83 10.58
CA ASN A 29 0.31 5.70 11.03
C ASN A 29 1.63 6.16 11.68
N THR A 30 1.57 7.24 12.47
CA THR A 30 2.74 7.81 13.16
C THR A 30 2.55 7.73 14.67
N THR A 31 3.63 7.50 15.41
CA THR A 31 3.59 7.43 16.89
C THR A 31 4.89 7.93 17.49
N ILE A 32 4.85 8.45 18.72
CA ILE A 32 6.07 8.73 19.48
C ILE A 32 6.60 7.41 20.06
N VAL A 33 7.84 7.05 19.72
CA VAL A 33 8.49 5.82 20.19
C VAL A 33 9.46 6.07 21.33
N ALA A 34 10.10 7.24 21.36
CA ALA A 34 11.03 7.59 22.40
C ALA A 34 11.01 9.09 22.67
N ARG A 35 11.34 9.44 23.90
CA ARG A 35 11.57 10.80 24.35
C ARG A 35 12.89 10.81 25.10
N ASP A 36 13.82 11.63 24.64
CA ASP A 36 15.15 11.72 25.21
C ASP A 36 15.56 13.19 25.35
N HIS A 37 15.90 13.60 26.57
CA HIS A 37 16.44 14.90 26.97
C HIS A 37 16.29 16.06 25.96
N GLY A 38 15.05 16.53 25.76
CA GLY A 38 14.72 17.67 24.89
C GLY A 38 14.45 17.32 23.42
N SER A 39 14.39 16.04 23.08
CA SER A 39 14.06 15.52 21.75
C SER A 39 12.97 14.45 21.80
N ILE A 40 12.18 14.37 20.73
CA ILE A 40 11.17 13.33 20.54
C ILE A 40 11.49 12.55 19.26
N ILE A 41 11.34 11.23 19.31
CA ILE A 41 11.45 10.36 18.14
C ILE A 41 10.06 9.91 17.72
N VAL A 42 9.66 10.30 16.52
CA VAL A 42 8.41 9.88 15.87
C VAL A 42 8.73 8.72 14.91
N SER A 43 8.03 7.61 15.09
CA SER A 43 8.03 6.49 14.16
C SER A 43 7.10 6.78 12.98
N VAL A 44 7.62 6.58 11.78
CA VAL A 44 6.90 6.71 10.51
C VAL A 44 6.98 5.41 9.70
N PRO A 45 6.03 5.11 8.81
CA PRO A 45 5.94 3.79 8.18
C PRO A 45 6.89 3.60 6.98
N ASN A 46 7.39 4.68 6.36
CA ASN A 46 8.35 4.62 5.25
C ASN A 46 9.16 5.92 5.11
N GLY A 47 10.20 5.87 4.26
CA GLY A 47 11.10 7.01 4.02
C GLY A 47 10.44 8.22 3.35
N PHE A 48 9.43 8.04 2.51
CA PHE A 48 8.73 9.17 1.88
C PHE A 48 7.97 10.01 2.92
N ILE A 49 7.29 9.36 3.86
CA ILE A 49 6.59 10.06 4.94
C ILE A 49 7.60 10.73 5.87
N LYS A 50 8.73 10.09 6.15
CA LYS A 50 9.84 10.69 6.89
C LYS A 50 10.26 12.03 6.28
N GLU A 51 10.68 11.98 5.02
CA GLU A 51 11.18 13.15 4.29
C GLU A 51 10.13 14.26 4.19
N TRP A 52 8.87 13.88 3.96
CA TRP A 52 7.78 14.84 3.87
C TRP A 52 7.46 15.54 5.19
N LEU A 53 7.43 14.79 6.31
CA LEU A 53 7.20 15.38 7.63
C LEU A 53 8.38 16.28 8.03
N GLU A 54 9.62 15.84 7.78
CA GLU A 54 10.84 16.62 8.03
C GLU A 54 10.84 17.96 7.28
N ASN A 55 10.50 17.94 6.00
CA ASN A 55 10.59 19.13 5.15
C ASN A 55 9.38 20.07 5.28
N LYS A 56 8.16 19.52 5.38
CA LYS A 56 6.94 20.32 5.27
C LYS A 56 6.25 20.61 6.60
N PHE A 57 6.29 19.66 7.54
CA PHE A 57 5.46 19.72 8.74
C PHE A 57 6.23 19.82 10.05
N ASN A 58 7.56 19.66 10.02
CA ASN A 58 8.40 19.62 11.21
C ASN A 58 8.22 20.85 12.11
N LYS A 59 8.17 22.06 11.52
CA LYS A 59 7.94 23.30 12.27
C LYS A 59 6.59 23.31 13.01
N LYS A 60 5.52 22.88 12.34
CA LYS A 60 4.17 22.81 12.93
C LYS A 60 4.08 21.76 14.03
N ILE A 61 4.66 20.58 13.79
CA ILE A 61 4.70 19.48 14.77
C ILE A 61 5.47 19.92 16.02
N LEU A 62 6.66 20.51 15.85
CA LEU A 62 7.47 21.01 16.97
C LEU A 62 6.74 22.11 17.75
N GLN A 63 6.04 23.02 17.06
CA GLN A 63 5.26 24.06 17.71
C GLN A 63 4.11 23.47 18.54
N SER A 64 3.35 22.54 17.98
CA SER A 64 2.26 21.84 18.68
C SER A 64 2.77 21.09 19.92
N ILE A 65 3.89 20.37 19.79
CA ILE A 65 4.54 19.69 20.92
C ILE A 65 4.97 20.69 21.99
N ARG A 66 5.56 21.82 21.61
CA ARG A 66 6.07 22.84 22.55
C ARG A 66 4.97 23.51 23.38
N THR A 67 3.78 23.67 22.81
CA THR A 67 2.61 24.17 23.54
C THR A 67 2.28 23.28 24.74
N LEU A 68 2.49 21.96 24.60
CA LEU A 68 2.20 20.96 25.64
C LEU A 68 3.43 20.62 26.49
N ASN A 69 4.63 20.74 25.92
CA ASN A 69 5.88 20.39 26.56
C ASN A 69 7.03 21.31 26.11
N PRO A 70 7.24 22.45 26.79
CA PRO A 70 8.20 23.47 26.39
C PRO A 70 9.67 23.01 26.37
N GLU A 71 9.99 21.93 27.09
CA GLU A 71 11.35 21.39 27.17
C GLU A 71 11.82 20.73 25.87
N ILE A 72 10.89 20.38 24.97
CA ILE A 72 11.24 19.77 23.68
C ILE A 72 11.75 20.85 22.71
N ARG A 73 12.91 20.58 22.12
CA ARG A 73 13.60 21.45 21.17
C ARG A 73 13.69 20.85 19.78
N GLU A 74 13.57 19.53 19.67
CA GLU A 74 13.74 18.83 18.39
C GLU A 74 12.76 17.66 18.24
N VAL A 75 12.31 17.44 17.01
CA VAL A 75 11.57 16.25 16.58
C VAL A 75 12.42 15.52 15.55
N ARG A 76 12.72 14.25 15.83
CA ARG A 76 13.46 13.34 14.96
C ARG A 76 12.53 12.26 14.46
N TYR A 77 12.80 11.75 13.27
CA TYR A 77 11.94 10.74 12.63
C TYR A 77 12.74 9.47 12.35
N SER A 78 12.15 8.34 12.71
CA SER A 78 12.71 7.01 12.47
C SER A 78 11.70 6.16 11.71
N ILE A 79 12.19 5.35 10.77
CA ILE A 79 11.34 4.38 10.09
C ILE A 79 11.12 3.24 11.09
N GLY A 80 9.90 3.13 11.60
CA GLY A 80 9.51 2.05 12.50
C GLY A 80 8.69 1.01 11.76
N LYS A 81 8.63 -0.21 12.30
CA LYS A 81 7.63 -1.19 11.85
C LYS A 81 6.27 -0.53 12.01
N PRO A 82 5.43 -0.45 10.95
CA PRO A 82 4.12 0.13 11.08
C PRO A 82 3.41 -0.60 12.22
N LYS A 83 2.99 0.13 13.27
CA LYS A 83 1.86 -0.31 14.09
C LYS A 83 0.67 -0.28 13.15
N ILE A 84 0.55 -1.31 12.33
CA ILE A 84 -0.72 -1.68 11.75
C ILE A 84 -1.52 -2.05 13.00
N GLU A 85 -2.28 -1.10 13.54
CA GLU A 85 -3.54 -1.45 14.18
C GLU A 85 -4.27 -2.20 13.09
N LEU A 86 -4.05 -3.53 13.08
CA LEU A 86 -4.89 -4.44 12.35
C LEU A 86 -6.28 -4.06 12.84
N VAL A 87 -7.06 -3.45 11.96
CA VAL A 87 -8.51 -3.42 12.07
C VAL A 87 -8.91 -4.90 11.99
N ARG A 88 -8.68 -5.62 13.09
CA ARG A 88 -8.93 -7.04 13.26
C ARG A 88 -10.43 -7.31 13.25
N GLN A 89 -11.26 -6.28 13.38
CA GLN A 89 -12.70 -6.51 13.47
C GLN A 89 -13.37 -6.75 12.12
N ASP A 90 -12.81 -6.28 11.00
CA ASP A 90 -13.41 -6.54 9.68
C ASP A 90 -12.55 -7.42 8.79
N ILE A 91 -11.22 -7.27 8.81
CA ILE A 91 -10.34 -8.07 7.94
C ILE A 91 -10.34 -9.53 8.38
N SER A 92 -10.31 -9.82 9.69
CA SER A 92 -10.36 -11.22 10.16
C SER A 92 -11.69 -11.87 9.86
N ARG A 93 -12.80 -11.11 9.81
CA ARG A 93 -14.12 -11.63 9.44
C ARG A 93 -14.24 -11.85 7.94
N VAL A 94 -13.74 -10.92 7.12
CA VAL A 94 -13.68 -11.07 5.65
C VAL A 94 -12.69 -12.17 5.24
N ILE A 95 -11.60 -12.35 5.98
CA ILE A 95 -10.64 -13.45 5.79
C ILE A 95 -11.23 -14.77 6.32
N LEU A 96 -11.88 -14.82 7.50
CA LEU A 96 -12.55 -16.05 7.94
C LEU A 96 -13.69 -16.43 7.01
N GLU A 97 -14.50 -15.47 6.55
CA GLU A 97 -15.59 -15.71 5.61
C GLU A 97 -15.04 -16.19 4.25
N LYS A 98 -13.93 -15.60 3.77
CA LYS A 98 -13.22 -16.12 2.58
C LYS A 98 -12.54 -17.48 2.80
N GLU A 99 -11.93 -17.74 3.95
CA GLU A 99 -11.26 -19.00 4.28
C GLU A 99 -12.26 -20.13 4.59
N LEU A 100 -13.47 -19.79 5.06
CA LEU A 100 -14.58 -20.73 5.24
C LEU A 100 -15.26 -21.04 3.90
N ASP A 101 -15.35 -20.07 2.99
CA ASP A 101 -15.78 -20.31 1.60
C ASP A 101 -14.72 -21.04 0.76
N GLU A 102 -13.42 -20.84 1.01
CA GLU A 102 -12.31 -21.54 0.31
C GLU A 102 -12.03 -22.95 0.87
N LYS A 103 -12.61 -23.33 2.01
CA LYS A 103 -12.60 -24.71 2.53
C LYS A 103 -13.76 -25.58 2.02
N ALA A 104 -14.65 -25.04 1.21
CA ALA A 104 -15.43 -25.87 0.30
C ALA A 104 -14.49 -26.30 -0.82
N GLU A 105 -14.23 -27.61 -0.91
CA GLU A 105 -13.42 -28.27 -1.95
C GLU A 105 -13.50 -27.57 -3.30
N THR A 106 -12.57 -26.66 -3.58
CA THR A 106 -12.48 -26.06 -4.91
C THR A 106 -11.77 -27.07 -5.80
N PRO A 107 -12.35 -27.45 -6.95
CA PRO A 107 -11.65 -28.28 -7.90
C PRO A 107 -10.34 -27.57 -8.25
N ILE A 108 -9.23 -28.31 -8.31
CA ILE A 108 -7.91 -27.81 -8.73
C ILE A 108 -8.14 -26.88 -9.93
N ASP A 109 -8.03 -25.57 -9.74
CA ASP A 109 -8.30 -24.60 -10.81
C ASP A 109 -7.18 -24.75 -11.83
N THR A 110 -7.40 -25.60 -12.84
CA THR A 110 -6.44 -25.93 -13.91
C THR A 110 -6.00 -24.69 -14.70
N ASP A 111 -6.73 -23.58 -14.53
CA ASP A 111 -6.48 -22.32 -15.20
C ASP A 111 -5.39 -21.48 -14.52
N ILE A 112 -4.99 -21.80 -13.29
CA ILE A 112 -3.92 -21.07 -12.59
C ILE A 112 -2.57 -21.73 -12.85
N ASP A 113 -1.66 -20.97 -13.46
CA ASP A 113 -0.29 -21.41 -13.70
C ASP A 113 0.51 -21.41 -12.38
N ARG A 114 1.03 -22.57 -11.99
CA ARG A 114 1.72 -22.75 -10.69
C ARG A 114 3.07 -22.00 -10.61
N VAL A 115 3.67 -21.66 -11.74
CA VAL A 115 4.99 -21.00 -11.79
C VAL A 115 4.83 -19.49 -11.77
N THR A 116 3.96 -18.97 -12.62
CA THR A 116 3.76 -17.52 -12.79
C THR A 116 2.67 -16.95 -11.87
N ASN A 117 1.81 -17.82 -11.32
CA ASN A 117 0.63 -17.50 -10.53
C ASN A 117 -0.43 -16.70 -11.31
N LEU A 118 -0.39 -16.76 -12.65
CA LEU A 118 -1.37 -16.13 -13.54
C LEU A 118 -2.60 -17.02 -13.74
N ASN A 119 -3.79 -16.42 -13.77
CA ASN A 119 -5.03 -17.09 -14.15
C ASN A 119 -5.27 -16.92 -15.67
N ARG A 120 -5.32 -18.03 -16.40
CA ARG A 120 -5.49 -18.06 -17.87
C ARG A 120 -6.81 -17.49 -18.36
N ARG A 121 -7.85 -17.42 -17.51
CA ARG A 121 -9.15 -16.81 -17.85
C ARG A 121 -9.07 -15.30 -18.04
N TYR A 122 -8.06 -14.65 -17.44
CA TYR A 122 -7.86 -13.21 -17.56
C TYR A 122 -6.97 -12.89 -18.76
N SER A 123 -7.56 -12.80 -19.93
CA SER A 123 -6.89 -12.44 -21.18
C SER A 123 -7.47 -11.15 -21.76
N PHE A 124 -6.80 -10.56 -22.75
CA PHE A 124 -7.34 -9.37 -23.42
C PHE A 124 -8.59 -9.71 -24.22
N GLU A 125 -8.67 -10.92 -24.75
CA GLU A 125 -9.79 -11.43 -25.54
C GLU A 125 -11.06 -11.60 -24.70
N SER A 126 -10.93 -11.95 -23.41
CA SER A 126 -12.06 -12.05 -22.48
C SER A 126 -12.42 -10.71 -21.80
N PHE A 127 -11.64 -9.65 -22.04
CA PHE A 127 -11.87 -8.33 -21.45
C PHE A 127 -12.77 -7.47 -22.36
N VAL A 128 -13.97 -7.12 -21.88
CA VAL A 128 -14.89 -6.26 -22.63
C VAL A 128 -14.45 -4.80 -22.54
N VAL A 129 -14.09 -4.24 -23.70
CA VAL A 129 -13.65 -2.85 -23.82
C VAL A 129 -14.85 -1.92 -24.05
N GLY A 130 -14.89 -0.82 -23.31
CA GLY A 130 -15.83 0.27 -23.49
C GLY A 130 -15.20 1.62 -23.12
N SER A 131 -15.92 2.72 -23.37
CA SER A 131 -15.41 4.09 -23.18
C SER A 131 -14.74 4.34 -21.82
N ASN A 132 -15.25 3.72 -20.75
CA ASN A 132 -14.75 3.91 -19.39
C ASN A 132 -13.46 3.14 -19.06
N ASN A 133 -13.07 2.15 -19.87
CA ASN A 133 -11.89 1.31 -19.63
C ASN A 133 -10.93 1.25 -20.84
N GLU A 134 -11.29 1.88 -21.96
CA GLU A 134 -10.53 1.91 -23.21
C GLU A 134 -9.11 2.44 -23.01
N MET A 135 -8.95 3.52 -22.25
CA MET A 135 -7.63 4.10 -21.96
C MET A 135 -6.74 3.11 -21.20
N ALA A 136 -7.28 2.45 -20.16
CA ALA A 136 -6.54 1.47 -19.37
C ALA A 136 -6.15 0.25 -20.21
N ASN A 137 -7.08 -0.27 -21.02
CA ASN A 137 -6.81 -1.37 -21.94
C ASN A 137 -5.73 -1.00 -22.97
N SER A 138 -5.84 0.19 -23.58
CA SER A 138 -4.88 0.68 -24.56
C SER A 138 -3.48 0.84 -23.97
N ALA A 139 -3.37 1.36 -22.75
CA ALA A 139 -2.10 1.45 -22.03
C ALA A 139 -1.48 0.06 -21.79
N CYS A 140 -2.29 -0.92 -21.39
CA CYS A 140 -1.85 -2.31 -21.21
C CYS A 140 -1.32 -2.92 -22.51
N LEU A 141 -2.05 -2.74 -23.63
CA LEU A 141 -1.61 -3.19 -24.95
C LEU A 141 -0.31 -2.50 -25.40
N ALA A 142 -0.14 -1.21 -25.11
CA ALA A 142 1.09 -0.48 -25.40
C ALA A 142 2.30 -1.05 -24.63
N VAL A 143 2.12 -1.42 -23.36
CA VAL A 143 3.15 -2.10 -22.56
C VAL A 143 3.52 -3.44 -23.19
N VAL A 144 2.54 -4.28 -23.54
CA VAL A 144 2.80 -5.60 -24.15
C VAL A 144 3.61 -5.46 -25.44
N LYS A 145 3.27 -4.48 -26.29
CA LYS A 145 3.98 -4.22 -27.56
C LYS A 145 5.43 -3.79 -27.34
N ASN A 146 5.69 -2.97 -26.32
CA ASN A 146 6.99 -2.35 -26.07
C ASN A 146 7.37 -2.41 -24.58
N LEU A 147 7.65 -3.62 -24.09
CA LEU A 147 7.96 -3.86 -22.68
C LEU A 147 9.12 -2.99 -22.18
N GLY A 148 8.89 -2.31 -21.06
CA GLY A 148 9.89 -1.48 -20.39
C GLY A 148 10.27 -0.19 -21.13
N ARG A 149 9.68 0.10 -22.30
CA ARG A 149 10.05 1.27 -23.13
C ARG A 149 9.01 2.37 -23.14
N VAL A 150 7.73 2.04 -23.30
CA VAL A 150 6.67 3.07 -23.38
C VAL A 150 6.23 3.49 -21.97
N TYR A 151 5.98 2.52 -21.10
CA TYR A 151 5.60 2.77 -19.71
C TYR A 151 6.39 1.82 -18.79
N ASN A 152 7.07 2.39 -17.79
CA ASN A 152 7.70 1.66 -16.70
C ASN A 152 7.86 2.60 -15.48
N PRO A 153 7.08 2.43 -14.39
CA PRO A 153 6.03 1.42 -14.21
C PRO A 153 4.71 1.78 -14.94
N LEU A 154 3.86 0.77 -15.17
CA LEU A 154 2.43 0.95 -15.46
C LEU A 154 1.65 0.87 -14.14
N PHE A 155 0.83 1.89 -13.85
CA PHE A 155 0.00 1.93 -12.65
C PHE A 155 -1.48 2.03 -13.00
N LEU A 156 -2.28 1.05 -12.57
CA LEU A 156 -3.73 1.01 -12.79
C LEU A 156 -4.46 1.32 -11.49
N TYR A 157 -5.38 2.28 -11.52
CA TYR A 157 -6.21 2.66 -10.37
C TYR A 157 -7.69 2.78 -10.77
N GLY A 158 -8.58 2.60 -9.79
CA GLY A 158 -10.03 2.62 -9.99
C GLY A 158 -10.77 1.84 -8.91
N GLY A 159 -12.10 2.02 -8.85
CA GLY A 159 -12.98 1.32 -7.91
C GLY A 159 -12.97 -0.21 -8.02
N VAL A 160 -13.64 -0.88 -7.09
CA VAL A 160 -13.78 -2.35 -7.06
C VAL A 160 -14.53 -2.83 -8.32
N GLY A 161 -14.15 -3.99 -8.86
CA GLY A 161 -14.83 -4.59 -10.01
C GLY A 161 -14.55 -3.95 -11.38
N LEU A 162 -13.73 -2.91 -11.48
CA LEU A 162 -13.45 -2.21 -12.75
C LEU A 162 -12.37 -2.88 -13.63
N GLY A 163 -12.06 -4.15 -13.40
CA GLY A 163 -11.15 -4.89 -14.29
C GLY A 163 -9.65 -4.71 -14.06
N LYS A 164 -9.21 -4.03 -12.98
CA LYS A 164 -7.77 -3.84 -12.67
C LYS A 164 -6.98 -5.15 -12.62
N THR A 165 -7.50 -6.14 -11.88
CA THR A 165 -6.87 -7.46 -11.73
C THR A 165 -6.87 -8.21 -13.05
N HIS A 166 -7.96 -8.14 -13.81
CA HIS A 166 -8.09 -8.77 -15.12
C HIS A 166 -7.04 -8.21 -16.09
N LEU A 167 -6.97 -6.88 -16.25
CA LEU A 167 -6.01 -6.23 -17.16
C LEU A 167 -4.56 -6.52 -16.76
N LEU A 168 -4.24 -6.46 -15.47
CA LEU A 168 -2.88 -6.74 -14.99
C LEU A 168 -2.46 -8.19 -15.30
N GLN A 169 -3.34 -9.16 -15.05
CA GLN A 169 -3.06 -10.55 -15.38
C GLN A 169 -3.10 -10.83 -16.89
N ALA A 170 -3.92 -10.12 -17.66
CA ALA A 170 -3.93 -10.20 -19.13
C ALA A 170 -2.60 -9.74 -19.74
N VAL A 171 -1.99 -8.67 -19.21
CA VAL A 171 -0.61 -8.29 -19.56
C VAL A 171 0.35 -9.44 -19.27
N GLY A 172 0.28 -10.02 -18.06
CA GLY A 172 1.15 -11.14 -17.67
C GLY A 172 1.00 -12.35 -18.60
N ASN A 173 -0.24 -12.79 -18.84
CA ASN A 173 -0.55 -13.90 -19.74
C ASN A 173 0.00 -13.64 -21.14
N LYS A 174 -0.25 -12.45 -21.70
CA LYS A 174 0.22 -12.09 -23.03
C LYS A 174 1.74 -12.05 -23.15
N VAL A 175 2.43 -11.60 -22.10
CA VAL A 175 3.90 -11.60 -22.04
C VAL A 175 4.45 -13.03 -21.90
N SER A 176 3.75 -13.90 -21.17
CA SER A 176 4.16 -15.29 -20.90
C SER A 176 4.04 -16.23 -22.12
N GLU A 177 3.32 -15.81 -23.17
CA GLU A 177 3.30 -16.51 -24.46
C GLU A 177 4.70 -16.61 -25.06
N ASN A 178 5.56 -15.61 -24.81
CA ASN A 178 6.96 -15.66 -25.17
C ASN A 178 7.76 -16.38 -24.07
N LYS A 179 8.26 -17.58 -24.37
CA LYS A 179 8.99 -18.46 -23.45
C LYS A 179 10.35 -17.91 -22.99
N ASP A 180 10.91 -16.93 -23.68
CA ASP A 180 12.18 -16.29 -23.29
C ASP A 180 11.98 -15.25 -22.18
N ARG A 181 10.72 -14.94 -21.82
CA ARG A 181 10.39 -13.94 -20.80
C ARG A 181 9.99 -14.60 -19.49
N LYS A 182 10.54 -14.08 -18.39
CA LYS A 182 10.14 -14.46 -17.04
C LYS A 182 9.07 -13.50 -16.54
N VAL A 183 7.93 -14.06 -16.13
CA VAL A 183 6.77 -13.31 -15.63
C VAL A 183 6.43 -13.80 -14.24
N LEU A 184 6.14 -12.87 -13.33
CA LEU A 184 5.68 -13.16 -11.98
C LEU A 184 4.48 -12.28 -11.66
N TYR A 185 3.39 -12.89 -11.22
CA TYR A 185 2.26 -12.18 -10.64
C TYR A 185 2.14 -12.47 -9.15
N ILE A 186 2.14 -11.42 -8.32
CA ILE A 186 2.02 -11.55 -6.88
C ILE A 186 1.05 -10.50 -6.31
N PRO A 187 0.06 -10.90 -5.50
CA PRO A 187 -0.73 -9.97 -4.70
C PRO A 187 0.15 -9.22 -3.70
N ALA A 188 -0.13 -7.96 -3.44
CA ALA A 188 0.67 -7.12 -2.55
C ALA A 188 0.73 -7.68 -1.11
N GLU A 189 -0.36 -8.30 -0.65
CA GLU A 189 -0.46 -8.95 0.66
C GLU A 189 0.49 -10.13 0.75
N ARG A 190 0.52 -10.99 -0.28
CA ARG A 190 1.42 -12.15 -0.36
C ARG A 190 2.89 -11.71 -0.44
N PHE A 191 3.17 -10.67 -1.23
CA PHE A 191 4.51 -10.10 -1.33
C PHE A 191 4.99 -9.55 0.03
N THR A 192 4.11 -8.84 0.74
CA THR A 192 4.43 -8.30 2.07
C THR A 192 4.68 -9.43 3.08
N ALA A 193 3.83 -10.46 3.09
CA ALA A 193 4.01 -11.63 3.96
C ALA A 193 5.34 -12.34 3.70
N GLN A 194 5.68 -12.59 2.43
CA GLN A 194 6.95 -13.22 2.06
C GLN A 194 8.16 -12.39 2.48
N ILE A 195 8.12 -11.07 2.32
CA ILE A 195 9.20 -10.20 2.79
C ILE A 195 9.37 -10.28 4.30
N VAL A 196 8.25 -10.28 5.05
CA VAL A 196 8.28 -10.43 6.50
C VAL A 196 8.93 -11.76 6.87
N ASP A 197 8.47 -12.87 6.30
CA ASP A 197 9.01 -14.21 6.59
C ASP A 197 10.50 -14.36 6.23
N LEU A 198 10.97 -13.68 5.18
CA LEU A 198 12.38 -13.69 4.74
C LEU A 198 13.30 -12.83 5.62
N THR A 199 12.74 -11.93 6.44
CA THR A 199 13.50 -10.96 7.24
C THR A 199 13.58 -11.35 8.73
N PHE A 200 12.95 -12.47 9.13
CA PHE A 200 13.00 -13.04 10.48
C PHE A 200 13.53 -14.47 10.46
#